data_AF-A0A6L9PPA8-F1
#
_entry.id   AF-A0A6L9PPA8-F1
#
_cell.length_a   1.000
_cell.length_b   1.000
_cell.length_c   1.000
_cell.angle_alpha   90.00
_cell.angle_beta   90.00
_cell.angle_gamma   90.00
#
_symmetry.space_group_name_H-M   'P 1'
#
loop_
_entity.id
_entity.type
_entity.pdbx_description
1 polymer ?
#
loop_
_entity_poly.entity_id
_entity_poly.type
_entity_poly.pdbx_seq_one_letter_code
_entity_poly.pdbx_strand_id
1 'polypeptide(L)'
;MVTSATHAPTSIRSTCPNIIGFVDFGCAFAHPQFRRCLQDAGAGPETRVFALWDQEGTPEGNRAGASGSGLRPPAWRTPECFGYGAEVLRDWPPSDAEEGLRLGDFIAQYVKEGEVDQRRCYADSGYGALNAATTHGTHVMDLAAGYPDPLLPPGKMPAPPPTDEDIVFVQLPRHFNGRQTAGLLRAQVVDAIRYIFSRAADHAAVTINLSYGSNAGPHDGSSLLERALDDAIEARRARGGSTDIVIPAGNSRNQDLHMRLEVGKDELQKIIWQNIPHNPTTQFIEIWLDTAGNPHDCQIRVSKPQEAWPAAQDGWIEVGQMARIEENNELIAMVVAPERVCQSPNGRMILVAVAPTGPLGNRAPAPYGDWTFEIRNTGTEPVTVNAWCERDDPVFGSGGSPRQARFQHSNETGTLNSIAHGQQTVIVGGIVGMGLGGGEASYSGQGPLRCFPTSRNLRSSVKGIAKARPDILAISDESPAEPGLAAAAVIGYGSRLSGTSMAAAVVTRMLVAEKRI
;
A
#
# COMPACT_ATOMS: atom_id res chain seq x y z
N MET A 1 -31.18 3.80 29.13
CA MET A 1 -32.40 3.60 28.33
C MET A 1 -31.98 3.30 26.92
N VAL A 2 -32.28 2.08 26.47
CA VAL A 2 -32.13 1.66 25.08
C VAL A 2 -33.20 2.38 24.28
N THR A 3 -32.80 3.16 23.27
CA THR A 3 -33.71 3.65 22.23
C THR A 3 -33.30 3.01 20.92
N SER A 4 -34.05 1.96 20.56
CA SER A 4 -34.15 1.43 19.21
C SER A 4 -34.97 2.41 18.35
N ALA A 5 -34.39 2.88 17.24
CA ALA A 5 -35.09 3.35 16.04
C ALA A 5 -34.04 3.34 14.90
N THR A 6 -33.94 2.27 14.10
CA THR A 6 -34.61 2.09 12.80
C THR A 6 -34.26 3.14 11.75
N HIS A 7 -33.09 2.98 11.14
CA HIS A 7 -32.86 2.71 9.71
C HIS A 7 -31.35 2.60 9.53
N ALA A 8 -30.80 1.38 9.53
CA ALA A 8 -29.48 1.21 8.94
C ALA A 8 -29.69 1.48 7.44
N PRO A 9 -29.02 2.47 6.82
CA PRO A 9 -29.12 2.63 5.39
C PRO A 9 -28.74 1.29 4.77
N THR A 10 -29.61 0.77 3.89
CA THR A 10 -29.43 -0.51 3.22
C THR A 10 -28.18 -0.38 2.37
N SER A 11 -27.02 -0.75 2.91
CA SER A 11 -25.78 -0.73 2.14
C SER A 11 -25.99 -1.68 0.96
N ILE A 12 -25.93 -1.14 -0.25
CA ILE A 12 -26.10 -1.91 -1.48
C ILE A 12 -24.93 -2.89 -1.52
N ARG A 13 -25.27 -4.19 -1.45
CA ARG A 13 -24.33 -5.31 -1.39
C ARG A 13 -24.45 -6.15 -2.64
N SER A 14 -23.31 -6.69 -3.08
CA SER A 14 -23.29 -7.69 -4.13
C SER A 14 -23.92 -8.98 -3.61
N THR A 15 -24.66 -9.66 -4.49
CA THR A 15 -25.20 -11.00 -4.28
C THR A 15 -24.25 -12.09 -4.72
N CYS A 16 -23.08 -11.74 -5.29
CA CYS A 16 -22.10 -12.73 -5.71
C CYS A 16 -21.54 -13.47 -4.49
N PRO A 17 -21.40 -14.81 -4.56
CA PRO A 17 -20.87 -15.60 -3.46
C PRO A 17 -19.39 -15.30 -3.20
N ASN A 18 -18.65 -14.86 -4.23
CA ASN A 18 -17.23 -14.54 -4.19
C ASN A 18 -17.01 -13.11 -4.71
N ILE A 19 -16.28 -12.30 -3.92
CA ILE A 19 -15.98 -10.90 -4.22
C ILE A 19 -14.47 -10.70 -4.19
N ILE A 20 -13.96 -9.98 -5.17
CA ILE A 20 -12.54 -9.59 -5.24
C ILE A 20 -12.43 -8.10 -4.90
N GLY A 21 -11.72 -7.81 -3.81
CA GLY A 21 -11.43 -6.46 -3.37
C GLY A 21 -10.07 -6.00 -3.87
N PHE A 22 -9.95 -4.74 -4.30
CA PHE A 22 -8.68 -4.11 -4.61
C PHE A 22 -8.55 -2.80 -3.87
N VAL A 23 -7.40 -2.58 -3.25
CA VAL A 23 -7.03 -1.30 -2.65
C VAL A 23 -5.75 -0.84 -3.34
N ASP A 24 -5.90 0.07 -4.30
CA ASP A 24 -4.83 0.42 -5.24
C ASP A 24 -5.10 1.82 -5.87
N PHE A 25 -4.55 2.12 -7.04
CA PHE A 25 -4.75 3.34 -7.79
C PHE A 25 -5.09 3.07 -9.26
N GLY A 26 -6.19 3.65 -9.73
CA GLY A 26 -6.64 3.55 -11.12
C GLY A 26 -7.34 2.22 -11.42
N CYS A 27 -8.61 2.32 -11.79
CA CYS A 27 -9.50 1.20 -12.09
C CYS A 27 -10.14 1.43 -13.45
N ALA A 28 -9.63 0.78 -14.50
CA ALA A 28 -10.17 0.88 -15.86
C ALA A 28 -11.50 0.11 -15.99
N PHE A 29 -12.54 0.60 -15.32
CA PHE A 29 -13.81 -0.11 -15.09
C PHE A 29 -14.58 -0.54 -16.34
N ALA A 30 -14.26 0.01 -17.52
CA ALA A 30 -14.88 -0.33 -18.80
C ALA A 30 -14.01 -1.27 -19.66
N HIS A 31 -12.85 -1.71 -19.14
CA HIS A 31 -11.92 -2.57 -19.86
C HIS A 31 -12.54 -3.95 -20.15
N PRO A 32 -12.38 -4.53 -21.36
CA PRO A 32 -12.88 -5.87 -21.69
C PRO A 32 -12.50 -6.93 -20.65
N GLN A 33 -11.29 -6.82 -20.10
CA GLN A 33 -10.81 -7.72 -19.05
C GLN A 33 -11.66 -7.73 -17.79
N PHE A 34 -12.46 -6.70 -17.53
CA PHE A 34 -13.30 -6.59 -16.34
C PHE A 34 -14.79 -6.60 -16.68
N ARG A 35 -15.16 -7.09 -17.85
CA ARG A 35 -16.58 -7.29 -18.23
C ARG A 35 -17.07 -8.66 -17.78
N ARG A 36 -18.38 -8.83 -17.65
CA ARG A 36 -18.97 -10.16 -17.45
C ARG A 36 -18.87 -10.97 -18.73
N CYS A 37 -18.74 -12.28 -18.60
CA CYS A 37 -18.84 -13.19 -19.73
C CYS A 37 -20.32 -13.26 -20.16
N LEU A 38 -20.66 -12.61 -21.27
CA LEU A 38 -22.04 -12.56 -21.75
C LEU A 38 -22.45 -13.95 -22.25
N GLN A 39 -23.44 -14.56 -21.61
CA GLN A 39 -24.01 -15.84 -22.04
C GLN A 39 -25.02 -15.67 -23.19
N ASP A 40 -25.60 -14.48 -23.34
CA ASP A 40 -26.61 -14.16 -24.35
C ASP A 40 -26.04 -13.27 -25.46
N ALA A 41 -26.13 -13.74 -26.71
CA ALA A 41 -25.57 -13.11 -27.92
C ALA A 41 -26.20 -11.74 -28.32
N GLY A 42 -26.98 -11.11 -27.44
CA GLY A 42 -27.59 -9.79 -27.64
C GLY A 42 -27.53 -8.85 -26.43
N ALA A 43 -26.94 -9.28 -25.30
CA ALA A 43 -26.71 -8.41 -24.16
C ALA A 43 -25.49 -7.51 -24.42
N GLY A 44 -25.58 -6.22 -24.06
CA GLY A 44 -24.45 -5.29 -24.18
C GLY A 44 -23.35 -5.59 -23.15
N PRO A 45 -22.14 -5.01 -23.31
CA PRO A 45 -21.03 -5.22 -22.39
C PRO A 45 -21.38 -4.73 -20.97
N GLU A 46 -21.41 -5.64 -19.99
CA GLU A 46 -21.63 -5.32 -18.57
C GLU A 46 -20.32 -5.40 -17.78
N THR A 47 -20.07 -4.46 -16.87
CA THR A 47 -18.87 -4.47 -16.02
C THR A 47 -19.01 -5.41 -14.81
N ARG A 48 -17.93 -6.10 -14.44
CA ARG A 48 -17.77 -6.81 -13.16
C ARG A 48 -17.43 -5.87 -12.01
N VAL A 49 -17.03 -4.62 -12.29
CA VAL A 49 -16.80 -3.61 -11.24
C VAL A 49 -18.14 -3.23 -10.63
N PHE A 50 -18.47 -3.88 -9.52
CA PHE A 50 -19.69 -3.66 -8.76
C PHE A 50 -19.68 -2.30 -8.07
N ALA A 51 -18.52 -1.92 -7.53
CA ALA A 51 -18.36 -0.68 -6.80
C ALA A 51 -16.94 -0.12 -6.97
N LEU A 52 -16.86 1.19 -7.21
CA LEU A 52 -15.61 1.96 -7.25
C LEU A 52 -15.72 3.11 -6.26
N TRP A 53 -14.79 3.20 -5.31
CA TRP A 53 -14.68 4.31 -4.38
C TRP A 53 -13.35 5.06 -4.56
N ASP A 54 -13.42 6.32 -4.96
CA ASP A 54 -12.31 7.26 -5.01
C ASP A 54 -12.23 8.05 -3.70
N GLN A 55 -11.27 7.72 -2.84
CA GLN A 55 -11.13 8.35 -1.53
C GLN A 55 -10.65 9.81 -1.57
N GLU A 56 -9.98 10.22 -2.66
CA GLU A 56 -9.56 11.62 -2.90
C GLU A 56 -10.66 12.43 -3.59
N GLY A 57 -11.56 11.75 -4.29
CA GLY A 57 -12.63 12.35 -5.07
C GLY A 57 -13.69 13.06 -4.22
N THR A 58 -14.49 13.89 -4.90
CA THR A 58 -15.73 14.46 -4.34
C THR A 58 -16.84 14.32 -5.38
N PRO A 59 -18.10 14.09 -4.99
CA PRO A 59 -19.18 13.96 -5.97
C PRO A 59 -19.25 15.13 -6.95
N GLU A 60 -19.05 16.36 -6.46
CA GLU A 60 -19.03 17.58 -7.25
C GLU A 60 -17.78 17.65 -8.14
N GLY A 61 -16.60 17.36 -7.58
CA GLY A 61 -15.33 17.40 -8.31
C GLY A 61 -15.25 16.36 -9.42
N ASN A 62 -15.68 15.13 -9.15
CA ASN A 62 -15.76 14.07 -10.15
C ASN A 62 -16.80 14.44 -11.23
N ARG A 63 -17.99 14.93 -10.86
CA ARG A 63 -18.98 15.39 -11.86
C ARG A 63 -18.48 16.58 -12.69
N ALA A 64 -17.77 17.53 -12.10
CA ALA A 64 -17.19 18.67 -12.81
C ALA A 64 -16.00 18.28 -13.71
N GLY A 65 -15.29 17.20 -13.34
CA GLY A 65 -14.21 16.62 -14.14
C GLY A 65 -14.71 15.80 -15.33
N ALA A 66 -16.00 15.48 -15.41
CA ALA A 66 -16.60 14.88 -16.59
C ALA A 66 -16.54 15.87 -17.76
N SER A 67 -16.07 15.42 -18.93
CA SER A 67 -16.06 16.28 -20.11
C SER A 67 -17.50 16.71 -20.49
N GLY A 68 -17.64 17.94 -21.01
CA GLY A 68 -18.91 18.54 -21.41
C GLY A 68 -19.55 17.93 -22.67
N SER A 69 -19.46 16.60 -22.84
CA SER A 69 -19.94 15.87 -24.01
C SER A 69 -21.47 15.89 -24.19
N GLY A 70 -22.20 16.44 -23.23
CA GLY A 70 -23.67 16.46 -23.21
C GLY A 70 -24.30 15.14 -22.78
N LEU A 71 -23.49 14.11 -22.52
CA LEU A 71 -23.92 12.83 -21.95
C LEU A 71 -24.03 12.92 -20.43
N ARG A 72 -24.81 12.01 -19.84
CA ARG A 72 -25.01 11.99 -18.39
C ARG A 72 -23.80 11.33 -17.70
N PRO A 73 -23.21 11.96 -16.67
CA PRO A 73 -22.07 11.38 -15.96
C PRO A 73 -22.49 10.20 -15.06
N PRO A 74 -21.52 9.43 -14.51
CA PRO A 74 -21.83 8.48 -13.46
C PRO A 74 -22.40 9.19 -12.23
N ALA A 75 -23.28 8.50 -11.51
CA ALA A 75 -23.90 8.99 -10.28
C ALA A 75 -22.91 8.94 -9.10
N TRP A 76 -21.87 9.77 -9.16
CA TRP A 76 -20.93 9.92 -8.06
C TRP A 76 -21.66 10.45 -6.82
N ARG A 77 -21.44 9.77 -5.69
CA ARG A 77 -21.95 10.20 -4.38
C ARG A 77 -20.95 9.93 -3.27
N THR A 78 -21.14 10.54 -2.12
CA THR A 78 -20.32 10.19 -0.95
C THR A 78 -20.85 8.89 -0.35
N PRO A 79 -19.99 7.89 -0.08
CA PRO A 79 -20.41 6.67 0.61
C PRO A 79 -20.92 7.00 2.02
N GLU A 80 -22.20 6.75 2.25
CA GLU A 80 -22.94 7.19 3.45
C GLU A 80 -22.30 6.74 4.77
N CYS A 81 -21.75 5.52 4.82
CA CYS A 81 -21.12 4.98 6.03
C CYS A 81 -19.75 5.63 6.36
N PHE A 82 -19.14 6.35 5.42
CA PHE A 82 -17.78 6.88 5.56
C PHE A 82 -17.75 8.41 5.55
N GLY A 83 -18.68 9.05 4.85
CA GLY A 83 -18.84 10.51 4.86
C GLY A 83 -17.77 11.30 4.09
N TYR A 84 -16.91 10.64 3.31
CA TYR A 84 -15.95 11.30 2.42
C TYR A 84 -15.67 10.48 1.15
N GLY A 85 -15.01 11.12 0.18
CA GLY A 85 -14.73 10.51 -1.12
C GLY A 85 -15.93 10.52 -2.06
N ALA A 86 -15.75 9.89 -3.23
CA ALA A 86 -16.77 9.71 -4.24
C ALA A 86 -16.87 8.23 -4.65
N GLU A 87 -18.04 7.64 -4.54
CA GLU A 87 -18.34 6.29 -5.00
C GLU A 87 -19.29 6.29 -6.20
N VAL A 88 -19.16 5.26 -7.02
CA VAL A 88 -20.13 4.88 -8.04
C VAL A 88 -20.35 3.37 -7.98
N LEU A 89 -21.59 2.95 -8.24
CA LEU A 89 -22.02 1.55 -8.16
C LEU A 89 -22.56 1.08 -9.51
N ARG A 90 -22.40 -0.21 -9.83
CA ARG A 90 -22.94 -0.81 -11.05
C ARG A 90 -24.46 -0.77 -11.11
N ASP A 91 -25.10 -1.08 -9.99
CA ASP A 91 -26.53 -1.38 -9.91
C ASP A 91 -27.33 -0.27 -9.20
N TRP A 92 -26.75 0.93 -9.03
CA TRP A 92 -27.39 2.08 -8.38
C TRP A 92 -26.86 3.40 -8.95
N PRO A 93 -27.66 4.47 -9.08
CA PRO A 93 -29.05 4.66 -8.61
C PRO A 93 -30.13 3.97 -9.46
N PRO A 94 -31.41 4.02 -9.03
CA PRO A 94 -32.54 3.76 -9.92
C PRO A 94 -32.42 4.54 -11.23
N SER A 95 -32.86 3.94 -12.34
CA SER A 95 -32.62 4.45 -13.71
C SER A 95 -33.20 5.85 -13.98
N ASP A 96 -34.20 6.26 -13.21
CA ASP A 96 -34.88 7.55 -13.28
C ASP A 96 -34.26 8.65 -12.41
N ALA A 97 -33.21 8.35 -11.63
CA ALA A 97 -32.53 9.35 -10.82
C ALA A 97 -31.88 10.42 -11.69
N GLU A 98 -32.08 11.70 -11.38
CA GLU A 98 -31.55 12.82 -12.18
C GLU A 98 -30.03 13.01 -11.99
N GLU A 99 -29.51 12.65 -10.81
CA GLU A 99 -28.16 12.97 -10.31
C GLU A 99 -26.99 12.25 -11.03
N GLY A 100 -27.29 11.31 -11.92
CA GLY A 100 -26.33 10.59 -12.76
C GLY A 100 -26.83 9.19 -13.14
N LEU A 101 -25.96 8.40 -13.77
CA LEU A 101 -26.26 7.02 -14.16
C LEU A 101 -25.54 6.00 -13.27
N ARG A 102 -26.14 4.82 -13.12
CA ARG A 102 -25.44 3.64 -12.60
C ARG A 102 -24.26 3.30 -13.53
N LEU A 103 -23.17 2.74 -13.00
CA LEU A 103 -21.91 2.58 -13.74
C LEU A 103 -22.10 1.80 -15.05
N GLY A 104 -22.95 0.77 -15.06
CA GLY A 104 -23.26 0.00 -16.27
C GLY A 104 -23.94 0.84 -17.36
N ASP A 105 -24.96 1.64 -17.00
CA ASP A 105 -25.67 2.51 -17.96
C ASP A 105 -24.77 3.63 -18.46
N PHE A 106 -23.90 4.16 -17.59
CA PHE A 106 -22.90 5.13 -18.00
C PHE A 106 -22.00 4.55 -19.11
N ILE A 107 -21.45 3.35 -18.92
CA ILE A 107 -20.62 2.65 -19.92
C ILE A 107 -21.42 2.40 -21.20
N ALA A 108 -22.71 2.03 -21.08
CA ALA A 108 -23.57 1.73 -22.23
C ALA A 108 -23.73 2.90 -23.22
N GLN A 109 -23.62 4.15 -22.75
CA GLN A 109 -23.64 5.34 -23.62
C GLN A 109 -22.48 5.37 -24.64
N TYR A 110 -21.41 4.62 -24.38
CA TYR A 110 -20.20 4.59 -25.20
C TYR A 110 -20.06 3.31 -26.02
N VAL A 111 -21.07 2.45 -26.03
CA VAL A 111 -21.07 1.21 -26.81
C VAL A 111 -21.43 1.51 -28.27
N LYS A 112 -20.57 1.09 -29.19
CA LYS A 112 -20.78 1.13 -30.65
C LYS A 112 -20.40 -0.21 -31.23
N GLU A 113 -21.31 -0.83 -31.98
CA GLU A 113 -21.07 -2.13 -32.64
C GLU A 113 -20.57 -3.22 -31.68
N GLY A 114 -21.03 -3.19 -30.41
CA GLY A 114 -20.64 -4.16 -29.38
C GLY A 114 -19.37 -3.79 -28.59
N GLU A 115 -18.64 -2.75 -29.00
CA GLU A 115 -17.42 -2.30 -28.32
C GLU A 115 -17.59 -0.95 -27.60
N VAL A 116 -16.87 -0.76 -26.50
CA VAL A 116 -16.90 0.50 -25.73
C VAL A 116 -15.81 1.43 -26.24
N ASP A 117 -16.15 2.68 -26.58
CA ASP A 117 -15.16 3.77 -26.75
C ASP A 117 -14.58 4.15 -25.37
N GLN A 118 -13.60 3.36 -24.92
CA GLN A 118 -12.98 3.47 -23.60
C GLN A 118 -12.41 4.87 -23.35
N ARG A 119 -11.78 5.47 -24.37
CA ARG A 119 -11.13 6.78 -24.23
C ARG A 119 -12.14 7.85 -23.89
N ARG A 120 -13.28 7.89 -24.59
CA ARG A 120 -14.36 8.84 -24.26
C ARG A 120 -15.05 8.48 -22.96
N CYS A 121 -15.34 7.21 -22.73
CA CYS A 121 -15.95 6.73 -21.49
C CYS A 121 -15.14 7.18 -20.26
N TYR A 122 -13.82 7.03 -20.27
CA TYR A 122 -12.97 7.46 -19.17
C TYR A 122 -12.85 8.99 -19.05
N ALA A 123 -12.69 9.71 -20.16
CA ALA A 123 -12.64 11.18 -20.16
C ALA A 123 -13.93 11.82 -19.61
N ASP A 124 -15.08 11.21 -19.86
CA ASP A 124 -16.39 11.69 -19.43
C ASP A 124 -16.79 11.17 -18.05
N SER A 125 -16.02 10.24 -17.47
CA SER A 125 -16.37 9.65 -16.18
C SER A 125 -16.14 10.57 -15.00
N GLY A 126 -15.25 11.57 -15.15
CA GLY A 126 -14.81 12.39 -14.02
C GLY A 126 -13.80 11.71 -13.09
N TYR A 127 -13.36 10.49 -13.41
CA TYR A 127 -12.37 9.74 -12.65
C TYR A 127 -10.97 9.97 -13.22
N GLY A 128 -10.30 11.02 -12.72
CA GLY A 128 -9.03 11.51 -13.28
C GLY A 128 -7.87 10.51 -13.28
N ALA A 129 -7.95 9.43 -12.51
CA ALA A 129 -6.93 8.38 -12.48
C ALA A 129 -6.70 7.71 -13.85
N LEU A 130 -7.72 7.69 -14.71
CA LEU A 130 -7.68 7.07 -16.03
C LEU A 130 -7.20 8.02 -17.14
N ASN A 131 -6.72 9.21 -16.79
CA ASN A 131 -6.03 10.09 -17.73
C ASN A 131 -4.62 9.58 -18.09
N ALA A 132 -4.06 8.68 -17.28
CA ALA A 132 -2.79 8.02 -17.56
C ALA A 132 -2.96 6.87 -18.57
N ALA A 133 -1.92 6.57 -19.37
CA ALA A 133 -1.93 5.42 -20.27
C ALA A 133 -1.93 4.07 -19.51
N THR A 134 -1.27 4.03 -18.36
CA THR A 134 -1.15 2.85 -17.49
C THR A 134 -1.37 3.27 -16.05
N THR A 135 -2.07 2.45 -15.28
CA THR A 135 -2.24 2.62 -13.83
C THR A 135 -1.90 1.32 -13.13
N HIS A 136 -1.27 1.41 -11.96
CA HIS A 136 -0.88 0.24 -11.16
C HIS A 136 -2.08 -0.67 -10.83
N GLY A 137 -3.20 -0.09 -10.40
CA GLY A 137 -4.41 -0.83 -10.04
C GLY A 137 -5.02 -1.60 -11.19
N THR A 138 -5.16 -1.00 -12.38
CA THR A 138 -5.64 -1.70 -13.58
C THR A 138 -4.77 -2.91 -13.93
N HIS A 139 -3.45 -2.76 -13.85
CA HIS A 139 -2.50 -3.85 -14.14
C HIS A 139 -2.61 -4.99 -13.11
N VAL A 140 -2.61 -4.65 -11.82
CA VAL A 140 -2.81 -5.61 -10.70
C VAL A 140 -4.16 -6.32 -10.82
N MET A 141 -5.22 -5.57 -11.12
CA MET A 141 -6.57 -6.09 -11.26
C MET A 141 -6.69 -7.05 -12.44
N ASP A 142 -5.96 -6.82 -13.54
CA ASP A 142 -5.90 -7.75 -14.67
C ASP A 142 -5.17 -9.05 -14.33
N LEU A 143 -4.03 -8.99 -13.63
CA LEU A 143 -3.31 -10.18 -13.18
C LEU A 143 -4.12 -11.03 -12.18
N ALA A 144 -4.94 -10.40 -11.34
CA ALA A 144 -5.76 -11.09 -10.37
C ALA A 144 -7.09 -11.60 -10.96
N ALA A 145 -7.79 -10.77 -11.73
CA ALA A 145 -9.19 -10.99 -12.11
C ALA A 145 -9.47 -10.93 -13.63
N GLY A 146 -8.51 -10.50 -14.46
CA GLY A 146 -8.67 -10.37 -15.92
C GLY A 146 -8.75 -11.71 -16.66
N TYR A 147 -9.41 -11.72 -17.83
CA TYR A 147 -9.52 -12.92 -18.67
C TYR A 147 -8.19 -13.25 -19.35
N PRO A 148 -8.01 -14.48 -19.86
CA PRO A 148 -6.90 -14.78 -20.73
C PRO A 148 -6.79 -13.78 -21.88
N ASP A 149 -5.66 -13.08 -21.99
CA ASP A 149 -5.39 -12.24 -23.16
C ASP A 149 -5.36 -13.15 -24.39
N PRO A 150 -6.26 -12.97 -25.37
CA PRO A 150 -6.32 -13.81 -26.56
C PRO A 150 -5.06 -13.69 -27.44
N LEU A 151 -4.21 -12.68 -27.22
CA LEU A 151 -2.96 -12.46 -27.93
C LEU A 151 -1.75 -13.13 -27.25
N LEU A 152 -1.88 -13.64 -26.02
CA LEU A 152 -0.81 -14.36 -25.34
C LEU A 152 -0.86 -15.86 -25.68
N PRO A 153 0.31 -16.53 -25.83
CA PRO A 153 0.35 -17.97 -26.03
C PRO A 153 -0.36 -18.72 -24.88
N PRO A 154 -1.08 -19.82 -25.16
CA PRO A 154 -1.67 -20.67 -24.12
C PRO A 154 -0.63 -21.05 -23.06
N GLY A 155 -0.98 -20.90 -21.77
CA GLY A 155 -0.12 -21.27 -20.64
C GLY A 155 0.83 -20.16 -20.14
N LYS A 156 0.86 -18.98 -20.75
CA LYS A 156 1.63 -17.82 -20.24
C LYS A 156 0.93 -16.98 -19.18
N MET A 157 -0.33 -17.27 -18.85
CA MET A 157 -1.07 -16.58 -17.80
C MET A 157 -1.17 -17.39 -16.52
N PRO A 158 -1.27 -16.73 -15.35
CA PRO A 158 -1.56 -17.43 -14.11
C PRO A 158 -2.94 -18.07 -14.21
N ALA A 159 -2.98 -19.39 -14.28
CA ALA A 159 -4.21 -20.16 -14.15
C ALA A 159 -4.74 -20.07 -12.70
N PRO A 160 -6.05 -20.25 -12.47
CA PRO A 160 -7.11 -20.58 -13.44
C PRO A 160 -7.81 -19.33 -14.02
N PRO A 161 -8.58 -19.46 -15.13
CA PRO A 161 -9.29 -18.32 -15.71
C PRO A 161 -10.31 -17.71 -14.73
N PRO A 162 -10.60 -16.41 -14.83
CA PRO A 162 -11.61 -15.78 -13.99
C PRO A 162 -13.02 -16.25 -14.39
N THR A 163 -14.00 -16.00 -13.51
CA THR A 163 -15.42 -16.14 -13.80
C THR A 163 -16.10 -14.77 -13.63
N ASP A 164 -17.37 -14.72 -13.25
CA ASP A 164 -18.13 -13.49 -13.10
C ASP A 164 -18.14 -12.94 -11.65
N GLU A 165 -17.05 -13.11 -10.90
CA GLU A 165 -16.92 -12.48 -9.58
C GLU A 165 -17.11 -10.96 -9.64
N ASP A 166 -17.84 -10.41 -8.67
CA ASP A 166 -17.98 -8.98 -8.54
C ASP A 166 -16.68 -8.37 -7.96
N ILE A 167 -16.26 -7.26 -8.57
CA ILE A 167 -15.05 -6.53 -8.19
C ILE A 167 -15.44 -5.28 -7.39
N VAL A 168 -14.82 -5.10 -6.24
CA VAL A 168 -14.91 -3.86 -5.45
C VAL A 168 -13.55 -3.19 -5.42
N PHE A 169 -13.45 -2.00 -6.00
CA PHE A 169 -12.20 -1.26 -6.08
C PHE A 169 -12.24 -0.02 -5.20
N VAL A 170 -11.20 0.18 -4.39
CA VAL A 170 -10.98 1.39 -3.62
C VAL A 170 -9.70 2.05 -4.09
N GLN A 171 -9.82 3.25 -4.63
CA GLN A 171 -8.70 4.11 -4.94
C GLN A 171 -8.26 4.87 -3.68
N LEU A 172 -7.03 4.60 -3.25
CA LEU A 172 -6.38 5.37 -2.19
C LEU A 172 -6.02 6.78 -2.69
N PRO A 173 -6.02 7.79 -1.81
CA PRO A 173 -5.66 9.14 -2.21
C PRO A 173 -4.19 9.22 -2.59
N ARG A 174 -3.87 9.97 -3.64
CA ARG A 174 -2.50 10.33 -4.01
C ARG A 174 -2.03 11.56 -3.27
N HIS A 175 -2.95 12.47 -2.96
CA HIS A 175 -2.66 13.68 -2.23
C HIS A 175 -3.53 13.79 -0.99
N PHE A 176 -2.94 14.37 0.05
CA PHE A 176 -3.64 14.81 1.23
C PHE A 176 -3.26 16.27 1.48
N ASN A 177 -4.25 17.16 1.51
CA ASN A 177 -4.04 18.61 1.61
C ASN A 177 -3.03 19.15 0.57
N GLY A 178 -3.12 18.67 -0.68
CA GLY A 178 -2.28 19.11 -1.80
C GLY A 178 -0.84 18.60 -1.79
N ARG A 179 -0.48 17.65 -0.90
CA ARG A 179 0.85 17.02 -0.86
C ARG A 179 0.76 15.53 -1.13
N GLN A 180 1.74 14.97 -1.85
CA GLN A 180 1.82 13.54 -2.09
C GLN A 180 1.91 12.76 -0.78
N THR A 181 1.19 11.64 -0.69
CA THR A 181 1.15 10.78 0.51
C THR A 181 2.06 9.57 0.34
N ALA A 182 3.15 9.49 1.10
CA ALA A 182 4.12 8.39 1.00
C ALA A 182 4.00 7.31 2.11
N GLY A 183 3.10 7.47 3.09
CA GLY A 183 3.02 6.54 4.24
C GLY A 183 1.90 6.81 5.25
N LEU A 184 1.03 7.80 4.98
CA LEU A 184 0.03 8.30 5.92
C LEU A 184 -1.38 7.72 5.70
N LEU A 185 -1.51 6.67 4.89
CA LEU A 185 -2.80 6.19 4.43
C LEU A 185 -3.39 5.07 5.31
N ARG A 186 -2.91 4.92 6.55
CA ARG A 186 -3.34 3.82 7.43
C ARG A 186 -4.84 3.85 7.72
N ALA A 187 -5.39 5.05 8.00
CA ALA A 187 -6.83 5.21 8.21
C ALA A 187 -7.63 4.90 6.94
N GLN A 188 -7.14 5.41 5.80
CA GLN A 188 -7.70 5.20 4.47
C GLN A 188 -7.75 3.72 4.08
N VAL A 189 -6.71 2.94 4.42
CA VAL A 189 -6.68 1.49 4.21
C VAL A 189 -7.70 0.79 5.11
N VAL A 190 -7.80 1.14 6.41
CA VAL A 190 -8.82 0.57 7.30
C VAL A 190 -10.23 0.81 6.74
N ASP A 191 -10.49 2.03 6.28
CA ASP A 191 -11.79 2.37 5.69
C ASP A 191 -12.01 1.65 4.34
N ALA A 192 -10.97 1.47 3.53
CA ALA A 192 -11.06 0.69 2.28
C ALA A 192 -11.47 -0.77 2.55
N ILE A 193 -10.88 -1.42 3.55
CA ILE A 193 -11.24 -2.79 3.93
C ILE A 193 -12.69 -2.84 4.45
N ARG A 194 -13.08 -1.90 5.30
CA ARG A 194 -14.47 -1.79 5.79
C ARG A 194 -15.44 -1.57 4.64
N TYR A 195 -15.06 -0.76 3.65
CA TYR A 195 -15.87 -0.48 2.48
C TYR A 195 -16.09 -1.73 1.65
N ILE A 196 -15.03 -2.46 1.32
CA ILE A 196 -15.12 -3.74 0.60
C ILE A 196 -16.05 -4.71 1.33
N PHE A 197 -15.90 -4.84 2.65
CA PHE A 197 -16.78 -5.70 3.44
C PHE A 197 -18.24 -5.22 3.48
N SER A 198 -18.49 -3.90 3.46
CA SER A 198 -19.84 -3.33 3.42
C SER A 198 -20.59 -3.59 2.11
N ARG A 199 -19.83 -3.93 1.04
CA ARG A 199 -20.34 -4.32 -0.28
C ARG A 199 -20.53 -5.82 -0.45
N ALA A 200 -20.18 -6.61 0.56
CA ALA A 200 -20.31 -8.06 0.56
C ALA A 200 -21.44 -8.52 1.50
N ALA A 201 -22.16 -9.58 1.13
CA ALA A 201 -22.96 -10.32 2.10
C ALA A 201 -22.04 -10.90 3.19
N ASP A 202 -22.52 -11.05 4.43
CA ASP A 202 -21.68 -11.47 5.57
C ASP A 202 -21.05 -12.86 5.37
N HIS A 203 -21.74 -13.76 4.66
CA HIS A 203 -21.29 -15.12 4.33
C HIS A 203 -20.51 -15.21 3.01
N ALA A 204 -20.47 -14.16 2.19
CA ALA A 204 -19.75 -14.18 0.92
C ALA A 204 -18.24 -14.29 1.17
N ALA A 205 -17.56 -15.05 0.32
CA ALA A 205 -16.12 -15.10 0.34
C ALA A 205 -15.54 -13.79 -0.21
N VAL A 206 -14.51 -13.26 0.46
CA VAL A 206 -13.84 -12.02 0.06
C VAL A 206 -12.34 -12.27 -0.01
N THR A 207 -11.73 -11.96 -1.14
CA THR A 207 -10.27 -11.92 -1.29
C THR A 207 -9.87 -10.51 -1.65
N ILE A 208 -9.02 -9.88 -0.83
CA ILE A 208 -8.58 -8.49 -1.04
C ILE A 208 -7.12 -8.48 -1.43
N ASN A 209 -6.79 -7.89 -2.57
CA ASN A 209 -5.42 -7.53 -2.92
C ASN A 209 -5.13 -6.10 -2.43
N LEU A 210 -4.28 -5.97 -1.41
CA LEU A 210 -3.87 -4.71 -0.81
C LEU A 210 -2.45 -4.36 -1.27
N SER A 211 -2.33 -3.72 -2.43
CA SER A 211 -1.02 -3.30 -2.98
C SER A 211 -0.64 -1.91 -2.50
N TYR A 212 -0.50 -1.76 -1.19
CA TYR A 212 -0.02 -0.55 -0.54
C TYR A 212 1.12 -0.90 0.42
N GLY A 213 2.10 -0.01 0.55
CA GLY A 213 3.22 -0.24 1.46
C GLY A 213 3.99 1.02 1.83
N SER A 214 4.65 0.93 2.96
CA SER A 214 5.52 1.94 3.58
C SER A 214 6.68 1.19 4.25
N ASN A 215 7.81 1.87 4.48
CA ASN A 215 8.94 1.29 5.21
C ASN A 215 8.92 1.72 6.68
N ALA A 216 8.20 2.79 7.02
CA ALA A 216 8.02 3.29 8.37
C ALA A 216 6.98 2.46 9.14
N GLY A 217 7.34 2.09 10.35
CA GLY A 217 6.54 1.24 11.22
C GLY A 217 7.42 0.30 12.04
N PRO A 218 6.81 -0.48 12.93
CA PRO A 218 7.56 -1.32 13.85
C PRO A 218 8.07 -2.63 13.24
N HIS A 219 7.53 -3.12 12.11
CA HIS A 219 7.99 -4.40 11.51
C HIS A 219 7.92 -5.62 12.44
N ASP A 220 7.02 -5.61 13.42
CA ASP A 220 6.86 -6.66 14.44
C ASP A 220 5.42 -7.18 14.56
N GLY A 221 4.53 -6.73 13.68
CA GLY A 221 3.11 -7.08 13.65
C GLY A 221 2.25 -6.35 14.68
N SER A 222 2.83 -5.43 15.45
CA SER A 222 2.12 -4.73 16.52
C SER A 222 1.45 -3.43 16.09
N SER A 223 1.67 -2.98 14.84
CA SER A 223 1.11 -1.71 14.38
C SER A 223 -0.41 -1.74 14.39
N LEU A 224 -1.01 -0.56 14.60
CA LEU A 224 -2.47 -0.42 14.65
C LEU A 224 -3.14 -0.92 13.36
N LEU A 225 -2.51 -0.71 12.21
CA LEU A 225 -3.05 -1.16 10.93
C LEU A 225 -3.01 -2.68 10.83
N GLU A 226 -1.87 -3.31 11.12
CA GLU A 226 -1.72 -4.77 11.04
C GLU A 226 -2.70 -5.48 11.96
N ARG A 227 -2.84 -4.99 13.20
CA ARG A 227 -3.83 -5.51 14.15
C ARG A 227 -5.26 -5.29 13.69
N ALA A 228 -5.56 -4.14 13.09
CA ALA A 228 -6.89 -3.87 12.55
C ALA A 228 -7.24 -4.80 11.37
N LEU A 229 -6.26 -5.12 10.50
CA LEU A 229 -6.44 -6.09 9.42
C LEU A 229 -6.70 -7.49 9.98
N ASP A 230 -5.88 -7.94 10.94
CA ASP A 230 -6.05 -9.23 11.60
C ASP A 230 -7.42 -9.36 12.28
N ASP A 231 -7.80 -8.38 13.11
CA ASP A 231 -9.07 -8.38 13.82
C ASP A 231 -10.26 -8.33 12.82
N ALA A 232 -10.13 -7.63 11.69
CA ALA A 232 -11.16 -7.55 10.66
C ALA A 232 -11.36 -8.88 9.90
N ILE A 233 -10.27 -9.59 9.60
CA ILE A 233 -10.30 -10.94 9.01
C ILE A 233 -10.97 -11.91 9.97
N GLU A 234 -10.54 -11.93 11.24
CA GLU A 234 -11.10 -12.81 12.27
C GLU A 234 -12.60 -12.55 12.48
N ALA A 235 -13.01 -11.29 12.58
CA ALA A 235 -14.41 -10.92 12.76
C ALA A 235 -15.31 -11.31 11.58
N ARG A 236 -14.78 -11.37 10.36
CA ARG A 236 -15.53 -11.83 9.18
C ARG A 236 -15.60 -13.35 9.10
N ARG A 237 -14.48 -14.05 9.36
CA ARG A 237 -14.45 -15.52 9.46
C ARG A 237 -15.40 -16.03 10.55
N ALA A 238 -15.48 -15.35 11.70
CA ALA A 238 -16.41 -15.68 12.78
C ALA A 238 -17.91 -15.53 12.39
N ARG A 239 -18.21 -14.76 11.34
CA ARG A 239 -19.56 -14.61 10.77
C ARG A 239 -19.85 -15.57 9.60
N GLY A 240 -18.91 -16.48 9.29
CA GLY A 240 -19.05 -17.49 8.24
C GLY A 240 -18.51 -17.07 6.87
N GLY A 241 -17.98 -15.86 6.71
CA GLY A 241 -17.39 -15.40 5.45
C GLY A 241 -15.92 -15.77 5.33
N SER A 242 -15.55 -16.61 4.35
CA SER A 242 -14.14 -16.87 4.02
C SER A 242 -13.45 -15.56 3.59
N THR A 243 -12.31 -15.23 4.21
CA THR A 243 -11.71 -13.91 4.06
C THR A 243 -10.20 -14.02 4.01
N ASP A 244 -9.59 -13.44 2.97
CA ASP A 244 -8.14 -13.32 2.82
C ASP A 244 -7.79 -11.90 2.40
N ILE A 245 -6.74 -11.35 3.00
CA ILE A 245 -6.12 -10.09 2.59
C ILE A 245 -4.68 -10.41 2.20
N VAL A 246 -4.39 -10.23 0.92
CA VAL A 246 -3.11 -10.50 0.29
C VAL A 246 -2.32 -9.20 0.22
N ILE A 247 -1.10 -9.22 0.79
CA ILE A 247 -0.22 -8.05 0.87
C ILE A 247 1.12 -8.40 0.21
N PRO A 248 1.62 -7.56 -0.70
CA PRO A 248 2.95 -7.75 -1.28
C PRO A 248 4.04 -7.53 -0.23
N ALA A 249 5.09 -8.36 -0.29
CA ALA A 249 6.23 -8.32 0.62
C ALA A 249 7.01 -7.00 0.56
N GLY A 250 6.83 -6.18 -0.48
CA GLY A 250 7.58 -4.94 -0.69
C GLY A 250 8.79 -5.15 -1.60
N ASN A 251 9.33 -4.04 -2.11
CA ASN A 251 10.38 -4.04 -3.14
C ASN A 251 11.70 -3.42 -2.65
N SER A 252 11.90 -3.34 -1.33
CA SER A 252 12.97 -2.54 -0.72
C SER A 252 14.23 -3.32 -0.33
N ARG A 253 14.31 -4.62 -0.65
CA ARG A 253 15.42 -5.49 -0.23
C ARG A 253 16.79 -4.96 -0.67
N ASN A 254 16.90 -4.49 -1.91
CA ASN A 254 18.14 -4.01 -2.51
C ASN A 254 18.15 -2.48 -2.69
N GLN A 255 17.37 -1.75 -1.90
CA GLN A 255 17.26 -0.29 -1.98
C GLN A 255 18.10 0.44 -0.90
N ASP A 256 18.82 -0.30 -0.06
CA ASP A 256 19.63 0.26 1.04
C ASP A 256 18.83 1.09 2.05
N LEU A 257 17.58 0.66 2.34
CA LEU A 257 16.63 1.40 3.18
C LEU A 257 16.49 0.87 4.61
N HIS A 258 17.20 -0.20 4.95
CA HIS A 258 17.23 -0.77 6.29
C HIS A 258 18.66 -1.01 6.74
N MET A 259 18.96 -0.65 7.98
CA MET A 259 20.22 -0.97 8.66
C MET A 259 19.92 -1.55 10.04
N ARG A 260 20.64 -2.62 10.39
CA ARG A 260 20.64 -3.23 11.71
C ARG A 260 22.05 -3.24 12.30
N LEU A 261 22.13 -2.92 13.58
CA LEU A 261 23.36 -3.04 14.36
C LEU A 261 23.04 -3.41 15.82
N GLU A 262 24.03 -3.90 16.55
CA GLU A 262 23.94 -4.15 17.99
C GLU A 262 24.84 -3.14 18.71
N VAL A 263 24.35 -2.57 19.81
CA VAL A 263 25.11 -1.64 20.66
C VAL A 263 25.24 -2.25 22.06
N GLY A 264 26.43 -2.75 22.37
CA GLY A 264 26.78 -3.28 23.69
C GLY A 264 26.92 -2.20 24.75
N LYS A 265 27.17 -2.63 25.98
CA LYS A 265 27.42 -1.74 27.11
C LYS A 265 28.59 -0.79 26.83
N ASP A 266 28.37 0.50 27.11
CA ASP A 266 29.32 1.61 26.91
C ASP A 266 29.85 1.71 25.47
N GLU A 267 29.18 1.04 24.53
CA GLU A 267 29.54 1.04 23.12
C GLU A 267 28.92 2.24 22.40
N LEU A 268 29.62 2.71 21.37
CA LEU A 268 29.21 3.75 20.45
C LEU A 268 29.20 3.18 19.03
N GLN A 269 28.05 3.22 18.37
CA GLN A 269 27.88 2.80 16.98
C GLN A 269 27.38 3.95 16.11
N LYS A 270 27.62 3.87 14.81
CA LYS A 270 27.22 4.92 13.86
C LYS A 270 26.38 4.38 12.71
N ILE A 271 25.40 5.16 12.30
CA ILE A 271 24.58 4.98 11.10
C ILE A 271 24.90 6.16 10.18
N ILE A 272 25.27 5.86 8.93
CA ILE A 272 25.51 6.89 7.92
C ILE A 272 24.37 6.84 6.92
N TRP A 273 23.63 7.94 6.84
CA TRP A 273 22.51 8.12 5.93
C TRP A 273 22.84 9.19 4.91
N GLN A 274 22.82 8.79 3.63
CA GLN A 274 23.10 9.67 2.51
C GLN A 274 21.80 10.32 2.04
N ASN A 275 21.64 11.60 2.37
CA ASN A 275 20.62 12.45 1.79
C ASN A 275 21.10 13.01 0.45
N ILE A 276 20.21 13.13 -0.52
CA ILE A 276 20.57 13.47 -1.89
C ILE A 276 20.19 14.90 -2.23
N PRO A 277 20.91 15.57 -3.16
CA PRO A 277 20.63 16.95 -3.53
C PRO A 277 19.30 17.09 -4.28
N HIS A 278 18.64 18.24 -4.14
CA HIS A 278 17.40 18.61 -4.82
C HIS A 278 16.22 17.64 -4.59
N ASN A 279 16.12 17.06 -3.40
CA ASN A 279 14.92 16.33 -2.99
C ASN A 279 13.85 17.31 -2.49
N PRO A 280 12.65 17.38 -3.13
CA PRO A 280 11.59 18.31 -2.73
C PRO A 280 10.77 17.84 -1.51
N THR A 281 10.97 16.62 -1.00
CA THR A 281 10.18 16.05 0.08
C THR A 281 10.92 16.07 1.42
N THR A 282 10.17 16.03 2.51
CA THR A 282 10.74 15.82 3.85
C THR A 282 11.05 14.34 4.01
N GLN A 283 12.28 14.04 4.44
CA GLN A 283 12.74 12.67 4.64
C GLN A 283 12.52 12.24 6.08
N PHE A 284 12.15 10.98 6.29
CA PHE A 284 11.92 10.41 7.60
C PHE A 284 12.75 9.14 7.78
N ILE A 285 13.31 8.99 8.98
CA ILE A 285 14.04 7.80 9.41
C ILE A 285 13.47 7.39 10.76
N GLU A 286 13.04 6.14 10.88
CA GLU A 286 12.65 5.56 12.16
C GLU A 286 13.78 4.65 12.65
N ILE A 287 14.32 4.96 13.84
CA ILE A 287 15.36 4.17 14.49
C ILE A 287 14.74 3.48 15.70
N TRP A 288 14.47 2.19 15.57
CA TRP A 288 13.89 1.35 16.60
C TRP A 288 14.98 0.76 17.50
N LEU A 289 14.79 0.90 18.81
CA LEU A 289 15.67 0.45 19.88
C LEU A 289 14.99 -0.69 20.64
N ASP A 290 15.55 -1.87 20.53
CA ASP A 290 15.07 -3.08 21.21
C ASP A 290 16.10 -3.53 22.24
N THR A 291 15.70 -3.56 23.51
CA THR A 291 16.56 -4.01 24.60
C THR A 291 15.75 -4.70 25.69
N ALA A 292 16.38 -5.64 26.39
CA ALA A 292 15.84 -6.21 27.63
C ALA A 292 16.04 -5.27 28.84
N GLY A 293 16.92 -4.28 28.72
CA GLY A 293 17.23 -3.30 29.75
C GLY A 293 16.30 -2.08 29.72
N ASN A 294 16.79 -0.98 30.30
CA ASN A 294 16.07 0.29 30.29
C ASN A 294 16.37 1.05 28.98
N PRO A 295 15.37 1.33 28.13
CA PRO A 295 15.63 2.01 26.87
C PRO A 295 16.08 3.48 27.03
N HIS A 296 15.91 4.09 28.21
CA HIS A 296 16.47 5.41 28.51
C HIS A 296 18.00 5.43 28.60
N ASP A 297 18.61 4.25 28.64
CA ASP A 297 20.06 4.13 28.65
C ASP A 297 20.66 4.35 27.24
N CYS A 298 19.82 4.46 26.21
CA CYS A 298 20.20 4.80 24.84
C CYS A 298 20.12 6.29 24.56
N GLN A 299 21.12 6.81 23.85
CA GLN A 299 21.17 8.21 23.43
C GLN A 299 21.59 8.31 21.97
N ILE A 300 21.09 9.32 21.27
CA ILE A 300 21.44 9.62 19.88
C ILE A 300 22.12 10.99 19.77
N ARG A 301 23.12 11.10 18.90
CA ARG A 301 23.67 12.38 18.45
C ARG A 301 23.63 12.44 16.93
N VAL A 302 23.35 13.62 16.40
CA VAL A 302 23.20 13.84 14.96
C VAL A 302 24.23 14.85 14.49
N SER A 303 24.97 14.50 13.44
CA SER A 303 25.90 15.40 12.75
C SER A 303 25.43 15.66 11.33
N LYS A 304 25.49 16.92 10.91
CA LYS A 304 25.15 17.36 9.56
C LYS A 304 26.22 16.92 8.56
N PRO A 305 25.92 16.92 7.24
CA PRO A 305 26.94 16.73 6.21
C PRO A 305 28.10 17.71 6.38
N GLN A 306 29.32 17.22 6.13
CA GLN A 306 30.59 17.98 6.20
C GLN A 306 31.05 18.37 7.61
N GLU A 307 30.27 18.11 8.66
CA GLU A 307 30.76 18.20 10.03
C GLU A 307 31.72 17.04 10.32
N ALA A 308 32.82 17.35 11.01
CA ALA A 308 33.81 16.34 11.36
C ALA A 308 33.22 15.31 12.33
N TRP A 309 33.59 14.04 12.13
CA TRP A 309 33.29 12.97 13.07
C TRP A 309 34.53 12.63 13.92
N PRO A 310 34.38 12.42 15.25
CA PRO A 310 33.16 12.65 16.04
C PRO A 310 32.84 14.14 16.16
N ALA A 311 31.55 14.49 16.31
CA ALA A 311 31.15 15.87 16.51
C ALA A 311 31.81 16.44 17.78
N ALA A 312 32.33 17.67 17.69
CA ALA A 312 33.02 18.33 18.80
C ALA A 312 32.08 18.79 19.94
N GLN A 313 30.76 18.74 19.74
CA GLN A 313 29.76 19.19 20.72
C GLN A 313 29.14 18.02 21.50
N ASP A 314 28.89 18.26 22.79
CA ASP A 314 27.96 17.46 23.61
C ASP A 314 26.53 17.80 23.19
N GLY A 315 25.98 16.98 22.28
CA GLY A 315 24.65 17.14 21.68
C GLY A 315 23.82 15.87 21.75
N TRP A 316 23.96 15.11 22.84
CA TRP A 316 23.23 13.87 23.07
C TRP A 316 21.75 14.14 23.34
N ILE A 317 20.90 13.34 22.71
CA ILE A 317 19.45 13.37 22.83
C ILE A 317 19.04 12.04 23.45
N GLU A 318 18.39 12.11 24.59
CA GLU A 318 17.95 10.94 25.35
C GLU A 318 16.52 10.54 24.97
N VAL A 319 16.16 9.28 25.26
CA VAL A 319 14.75 8.88 25.22
C VAL A 319 13.95 9.71 26.25
N GLY A 320 12.84 10.27 25.77
CA GLY A 320 12.03 11.31 26.42
C GLY A 320 12.23 12.71 25.85
N GLN A 321 13.24 12.94 25.02
CA GLN A 321 13.61 14.29 24.54
C GLN A 321 13.29 14.52 23.06
N MET A 322 13.34 15.79 22.67
CA MET A 322 13.34 16.22 21.28
C MET A 322 14.41 17.30 21.06
N ALA A 323 14.98 17.33 19.86
CA ALA A 323 15.95 18.34 19.46
C ALA A 323 15.60 18.93 18.10
N ARG A 324 15.84 20.24 17.98
CA ARG A 324 15.76 21.00 16.74
C ARG A 324 17.17 21.24 16.24
N ILE A 325 17.43 20.89 14.99
CA ILE A 325 18.70 21.15 14.32
C ILE A 325 18.46 22.31 13.37
N GLU A 326 19.11 23.43 13.64
CA GLU A 326 18.92 24.69 12.92
C GLU A 326 20.22 25.13 12.24
N GLU A 327 20.10 25.77 11.09
CA GLU A 327 21.21 26.37 10.35
C GLU A 327 20.74 27.71 9.79
N ASN A 328 21.49 28.78 10.04
CA ASN A 328 21.11 30.15 9.66
C ASN A 328 19.68 30.55 10.12
N ASN A 329 19.30 30.15 11.34
CA ASN A 329 17.96 30.33 11.94
C ASN A 329 16.81 29.61 11.23
N GLU A 330 17.11 28.67 10.32
CA GLU A 330 16.11 27.80 9.70
C GLU A 330 16.15 26.41 10.33
N LEU A 331 14.97 25.86 10.64
CA LEU A 331 14.87 24.46 11.06
C LEU A 331 15.24 23.59 9.85
N ILE A 332 16.26 22.74 9.96
CA ILE A 332 16.69 21.85 8.87
C ILE A 332 16.46 20.37 9.20
N ALA A 333 16.43 20.01 10.48
CA ALA A 333 16.02 18.68 10.92
C ALA A 333 15.43 18.71 12.34
N MET A 334 14.66 17.68 12.66
CA MET A 334 14.12 17.45 13.99
C MET A 334 14.36 16.00 14.38
N VAL A 335 14.77 15.79 15.63
CA VAL A 335 14.92 14.46 16.24
C VAL A 335 13.93 14.37 17.39
N VAL A 336 13.11 13.33 17.40
CA VAL A 336 12.10 13.11 18.43
C VAL A 336 12.30 11.70 18.96
N ALA A 337 12.71 11.58 20.22
CA ALA A 337 12.93 10.31 20.91
C ALA A 337 11.90 10.19 22.04
N PRO A 338 10.62 9.91 21.76
CA PRO A 338 9.60 9.88 22.81
C PRO A 338 9.79 8.70 23.78
N GLU A 339 9.31 8.85 25.02
CA GLU A 339 9.33 7.75 26.01
C GLU A 339 8.49 6.54 25.60
N ARG A 340 7.46 6.76 24.78
CA ARG A 340 6.56 5.74 24.24
C ARG A 340 6.07 6.18 22.88
N VAL A 341 5.82 5.21 22.02
CA VAL A 341 5.23 5.43 20.71
C VAL A 341 3.88 4.74 20.58
N CYS A 342 2.94 5.36 19.87
CA CYS A 342 1.63 4.76 19.63
C CYS A 342 1.68 3.67 18.54
N GLN A 343 2.76 3.62 17.74
CA GLN A 343 2.89 2.66 16.65
C GLN A 343 3.18 1.24 17.14
N SER A 344 3.77 1.05 18.32
CA SER A 344 4.04 -0.26 18.89
C SER A 344 4.15 -0.19 20.41
N PRO A 345 3.64 -1.19 21.16
CA PRO A 345 3.95 -1.35 22.57
C PRO A 345 5.39 -1.86 22.82
N ASN A 346 6.08 -2.32 21.78
CA ASN A 346 7.40 -2.96 21.85
C ASN A 346 8.52 -2.01 21.40
N GLY A 347 9.63 -2.05 22.13
CA GLY A 347 10.80 -1.21 21.85
C GLY A 347 10.51 0.29 22.02
N ARG A 348 11.46 1.11 21.59
CA ARG A 348 11.32 2.57 21.45
C ARG A 348 11.71 2.97 20.05
N MET A 349 11.18 4.10 19.57
CA MET A 349 11.51 4.62 18.25
C MET A 349 12.01 6.05 18.41
N ILE A 350 13.13 6.35 17.77
CA ILE A 350 13.64 7.70 17.54
C ILE A 350 13.27 8.08 16.11
N LEU A 351 12.53 9.17 15.94
CA LEU A 351 12.16 9.72 14.65
C LEU A 351 13.15 10.81 14.28
N VAL A 352 13.79 10.69 13.13
CA VAL A 352 14.56 11.77 12.51
C VAL A 352 13.78 12.26 11.29
N ALA A 353 13.47 13.56 11.27
CA ALA A 353 12.84 14.22 10.13
C ALA A 353 13.79 15.28 9.58
N VAL A 354 14.20 15.14 8.32
CA VAL A 354 15.11 16.09 7.65
C VAL A 354 14.35 16.83 6.56
N ALA A 355 14.49 18.15 6.54
CA ALA A 355 13.81 19.01 5.58
C ALA A 355 14.24 18.70 4.13
N PRO A 356 13.45 19.13 3.13
CA PRO A 356 13.85 19.04 1.74
C PRO A 356 15.23 19.64 1.48
N THR A 357 16.00 19.01 0.59
CA THR A 357 17.29 19.52 0.09
C THR A 357 17.14 20.30 -1.21
N GLY A 358 15.92 20.36 -1.77
CA GLY A 358 15.50 21.29 -2.80
C GLY A 358 14.75 22.49 -2.22
N PRO A 359 14.57 23.57 -3.01
CA PRO A 359 13.81 24.74 -2.58
C PRO A 359 12.34 24.37 -2.30
N LEU A 360 11.83 24.75 -1.13
CA LEU A 360 10.42 24.63 -0.77
C LEU A 360 9.88 26.01 -0.34
N GLY A 361 9.28 26.73 -1.29
CA GLY A 361 8.86 28.12 -1.07
C GLY A 361 10.06 29.01 -0.76
N ASN A 362 9.99 29.75 0.35
CA ASN A 362 11.08 30.64 0.80
C ASN A 362 12.05 29.99 1.80
N ARG A 363 11.86 28.71 2.13
CA ARG A 363 12.70 28.00 3.11
C ARG A 363 14.06 27.65 2.48
N ALA A 364 15.14 27.86 3.23
CA ALA A 364 16.45 27.37 2.83
C ALA A 364 16.47 25.83 2.80
N PRO A 365 17.11 25.20 1.80
CA PRO A 365 17.22 23.76 1.72
C PRO A 365 18.08 23.21 2.88
N ALA A 366 17.75 22.02 3.38
CA ALA A 366 18.65 21.30 4.28
C ALA A 366 19.94 20.87 3.55
N PRO A 367 21.06 20.71 4.27
CA PRO A 367 22.28 20.19 3.68
C PRO A 367 22.08 18.74 3.18
N TYR A 368 22.56 18.48 1.97
CA TYR A 368 22.63 17.14 1.37
C TYR A 368 24.00 16.51 1.63
N GLY A 369 24.09 15.19 1.46
CA GLY A 369 25.28 14.39 1.74
C GLY A 369 25.08 13.48 2.95
N ASP A 370 26.19 13.11 3.57
CA ASP A 370 26.21 12.11 4.63
C ASP A 370 25.86 12.72 5.98
N TRP A 371 24.67 12.39 6.47
CA TRP A 371 24.29 12.62 7.85
C TRP A 371 24.76 11.44 8.69
N THR A 372 25.29 11.73 9.88
CA THR A 372 25.74 10.69 10.81
C THR A 372 24.83 10.67 12.04
N PHE A 373 24.32 9.49 12.38
CA PHE A 373 23.59 9.24 13.61
C PHE A 373 24.43 8.34 14.50
N GLU A 374 24.90 8.88 15.61
CA GLU A 374 25.67 8.16 16.61
C GLU A 374 24.75 7.66 17.70
N ILE A 375 24.83 6.37 18.03
CA ILE A 375 24.01 5.73 19.06
C ILE A 375 24.93 5.20 20.14
N ARG A 376 24.69 5.65 21.37
CA ARG A 376 25.41 5.21 22.57
C ARG A 376 24.49 4.45 23.50
N ASN A 377 24.98 3.35 24.04
CA ASN A 377 24.31 2.61 25.10
C ASN A 377 25.08 2.76 26.40
N THR A 378 24.48 3.43 27.38
CA THR A 378 25.04 3.65 28.73
C THR A 378 24.57 2.60 29.74
N GLY A 379 23.71 1.67 29.30
CA GLY A 379 23.11 0.62 30.09
C GLY A 379 23.94 -0.65 30.09
N THR A 380 23.49 -1.66 30.83
CA THR A 380 24.20 -2.94 30.93
C THR A 380 23.77 -3.96 29.89
N GLU A 381 22.54 -3.87 29.41
CA GLU A 381 21.99 -4.80 28.42
C GLU A 381 22.29 -4.31 27.00
N PRO A 382 22.62 -5.21 26.06
CA PRO A 382 22.78 -4.84 24.66
C PRO A 382 21.47 -4.30 24.07
N VAL A 383 21.61 -3.46 23.06
CA VAL A 383 20.50 -2.82 22.35
C VAL A 383 20.60 -3.18 20.88
N THR A 384 19.60 -3.87 20.36
CA THR A 384 19.44 -4.09 18.93
C THR A 384 18.80 -2.85 18.31
N VAL A 385 19.48 -2.26 17.34
CA VAL A 385 19.00 -1.09 16.61
C VAL A 385 18.56 -1.52 15.22
N ASN A 386 17.36 -1.11 14.82
CA ASN A 386 16.90 -1.20 13.44
C ASN A 386 16.49 0.18 12.93
N ALA A 387 17.14 0.66 11.88
CA ALA A 387 16.82 1.94 11.26
C ALA A 387 16.20 1.72 9.87
N TRP A 388 15.07 2.35 9.60
CA TRP A 388 14.41 2.34 8.29
C TRP A 388 14.31 3.76 7.73
N CYS A 389 14.67 3.92 6.46
CA CYS A 389 14.32 5.09 5.67
C CYS A 389 12.87 4.95 5.20
N GLU A 390 12.04 5.96 5.44
CA GLU A 390 10.70 5.97 4.88
C GLU A 390 10.76 6.05 3.36
N ARG A 391 9.77 5.42 2.73
CA ARG A 391 9.64 5.39 1.28
C ARG A 391 9.44 6.80 0.72
N ASP A 392 10.20 7.15 -0.31
CA ASP A 392 10.17 8.43 -1.01
C ASP A 392 10.35 8.23 -2.53
N ASP A 393 9.70 7.19 -3.06
CA ASP A 393 9.66 6.92 -4.50
C ASP A 393 8.50 7.69 -5.17
N PRO A 394 8.65 8.11 -6.44
CA PRO A 394 7.54 8.66 -7.20
C PRO A 394 6.38 7.66 -7.29
N VAL A 395 5.16 8.15 -7.05
CA VAL A 395 3.95 7.36 -7.29
C VAL A 395 3.85 7.06 -8.79
N PHE A 396 3.62 5.80 -9.16
CA PHE A 396 3.53 5.37 -10.55
C PHE A 396 2.54 6.23 -11.36
N GLY A 397 2.98 6.87 -12.44
CA GLY A 397 2.13 7.76 -13.24
C GLY A 397 1.81 9.10 -12.57
N SER A 398 2.66 9.60 -11.67
CA SER A 398 2.63 10.97 -11.15
C SER A 398 3.80 11.80 -11.72
N GLY A 399 3.60 13.12 -11.88
CA GLY A 399 4.61 14.03 -12.46
C GLY A 399 5.65 14.58 -11.47
N GLY A 400 5.65 14.10 -10.22
CA GLY A 400 6.63 14.50 -9.21
C GLY A 400 7.90 13.65 -9.25
N SER A 401 8.99 14.20 -8.71
CA SER A 401 10.25 13.48 -8.53
C SER A 401 10.71 13.46 -7.07
N PRO A 402 9.95 12.85 -6.14
CA PRO A 402 10.54 12.31 -4.90
C PRO A 402 11.80 11.52 -5.22
N ARG A 403 12.77 11.53 -4.31
CA ARG A 403 14.02 10.83 -4.54
C ARG A 403 14.46 10.13 -3.27
N GLN A 404 14.59 8.81 -3.35
CA GLN A 404 14.92 8.00 -2.20
C GLN A 404 16.35 8.26 -1.68
N ALA A 405 16.44 8.70 -0.42
CA ALA A 405 17.67 8.68 0.37
C ALA A 405 17.92 7.27 0.95
N ARG A 406 19.18 6.95 1.26
CA ARG A 406 19.62 5.58 1.59
C ARG A 406 20.71 5.54 2.64
N PHE A 407 20.89 4.38 3.28
CA PHE A 407 22.05 4.13 4.13
C PHE A 407 23.27 3.76 3.30
N GLN A 408 24.48 4.07 3.79
CA GLN A 408 25.73 3.60 3.14
C GLN A 408 26.01 2.11 3.41
N HIS A 409 25.49 1.59 4.51
CA HIS A 409 25.55 0.18 4.87
C HIS A 409 24.14 -0.28 5.23
N SER A 410 23.72 -1.42 4.68
CA SER A 410 22.36 -1.90 4.76
C SER A 410 22.31 -3.40 5.04
N ASN A 411 21.14 -3.89 5.41
CA ASN A 411 20.83 -5.31 5.52
C ASN A 411 19.77 -5.68 4.49
N GLU A 412 19.92 -6.84 3.86
CA GLU A 412 18.92 -7.35 2.91
C GLU A 412 17.72 -8.02 3.59
N THR A 413 17.81 -8.29 4.90
CA THR A 413 16.71 -8.85 5.72
C THR A 413 16.12 -7.76 6.61
N GLY A 414 14.85 -7.87 6.98
CA GLY A 414 14.11 -6.78 7.65
C GLY A 414 13.57 -5.74 6.67
N THR A 415 13.39 -6.14 5.41
CA THR A 415 13.05 -5.29 4.28
C THR A 415 11.62 -5.53 3.78
N LEU A 416 10.83 -6.30 4.54
CA LEU A 416 9.41 -6.45 4.31
C LEU A 416 8.70 -5.10 4.40
N ASN A 417 7.65 -4.94 3.61
CA ASN A 417 6.67 -3.87 3.74
C ASN A 417 6.22 -3.76 5.21
N SER A 418 6.20 -2.56 5.78
CA SER A 418 5.89 -2.32 7.20
C SER A 418 4.56 -2.90 7.66
N ILE A 419 3.59 -3.11 6.75
CA ILE A 419 2.28 -3.67 7.03
C ILE A 419 2.19 -5.19 6.79
N ALA A 420 3.31 -5.82 6.44
CA ALA A 420 3.41 -7.23 6.09
C ALA A 420 3.85 -8.12 7.26
N HIS A 421 3.55 -7.75 8.51
CA HIS A 421 3.91 -8.52 9.72
C HIS A 421 2.67 -8.98 10.53
N GLY A 422 1.45 -8.60 10.09
CA GLY A 422 0.16 -9.04 10.66
C GLY A 422 -0.08 -10.55 10.53
N GLN A 423 -0.64 -11.20 11.55
CA GLN A 423 -0.65 -12.66 11.69
C GLN A 423 -1.60 -13.40 10.74
N GLN A 424 -2.71 -12.76 10.35
CA GLN A 424 -3.79 -13.38 9.58
C GLN A 424 -3.73 -13.08 8.08
N THR A 425 -2.95 -12.07 7.69
CA THR A 425 -2.76 -11.69 6.29
C THR A 425 -1.85 -12.68 5.56
N VAL A 426 -1.98 -12.72 4.23
CA VAL A 426 -1.14 -13.55 3.35
C VAL A 426 -0.09 -12.66 2.72
N ILE A 427 1.18 -12.90 3.05
CA ILE A 427 2.30 -12.08 2.57
C ILE A 427 2.97 -12.76 1.39
N VAL A 428 3.13 -12.02 0.28
CA VAL A 428 3.59 -12.59 -0.99
C VAL A 428 4.89 -11.93 -1.47
N GLY A 429 5.95 -12.70 -1.56
CA GLY A 429 7.22 -12.29 -2.18
C GLY A 429 7.26 -12.61 -3.68
N GLY A 430 8.25 -12.03 -4.36
CA GLY A 430 8.40 -12.10 -5.80
C GLY A 430 9.50 -13.07 -6.24
N ILE A 431 9.24 -13.86 -7.27
CA ILE A 431 10.26 -14.65 -7.98
C ILE A 431 10.33 -14.24 -9.45
N VAL A 432 11.51 -14.38 -10.02
CA VAL A 432 11.74 -14.24 -11.47
C VAL A 432 11.53 -15.60 -12.12
N GLY A 433 10.68 -15.65 -13.15
CA GLY A 433 10.29 -16.88 -13.84
C GLY A 433 11.44 -17.70 -14.41
N MET A 434 11.17 -19.00 -14.54
CA MET A 434 12.13 -20.07 -14.77
C MET A 434 12.60 -20.16 -16.23
N GLY A 435 13.51 -19.27 -16.62
CA GLY A 435 14.64 -19.69 -17.46
C GLY A 435 15.71 -20.38 -16.61
N LEU A 436 16.83 -20.82 -17.19
CA LEU A 436 17.98 -21.48 -16.53
C LEU A 436 18.70 -20.66 -15.41
N GLY A 437 18.08 -19.60 -14.89
CA GLY A 437 18.61 -18.74 -13.82
C GLY A 437 17.55 -18.03 -12.97
N GLY A 438 16.31 -18.54 -12.92
CA GLY A 438 15.24 -17.97 -12.10
C GLY A 438 15.47 -18.20 -10.59
N GLY A 439 15.14 -17.22 -9.76
CA GLY A 439 15.29 -17.23 -8.31
C GLY A 439 14.39 -16.17 -7.67
N GLU A 440 14.50 -15.97 -6.36
CA GLU A 440 13.82 -14.87 -5.70
C GLU A 440 14.24 -13.53 -6.34
N ALA A 441 13.28 -12.66 -6.62
CA ALA A 441 13.56 -11.35 -7.17
C ALA A 441 14.42 -10.54 -6.18
N SER A 442 15.50 -9.92 -6.66
CA SER A 442 16.46 -9.21 -5.81
C SER A 442 15.85 -8.06 -5.00
N TYR A 443 14.73 -7.51 -5.46
CA TYR A 443 13.97 -6.48 -4.76
C TYR A 443 12.98 -7.03 -3.71
N SER A 444 12.63 -8.33 -3.77
CA SER A 444 11.58 -8.93 -2.92
C SER A 444 11.94 -8.82 -1.44
N GLY A 445 11.08 -8.17 -0.67
CA GLY A 445 11.29 -7.96 0.77
C GLY A 445 11.45 -9.27 1.55
N GLN A 446 12.35 -9.25 2.53
CA GLN A 446 12.75 -10.41 3.34
C GLN A 446 12.65 -10.11 4.84
N GLY A 447 12.30 -11.09 5.66
CA GLY A 447 12.16 -10.89 7.11
C GLY A 447 11.20 -11.90 7.77
N PRO A 448 10.67 -11.62 8.97
CA PRO A 448 10.89 -10.44 9.81
C PRO A 448 12.26 -10.45 10.52
N LEU A 449 12.73 -9.28 10.99
CA LEU A 449 13.90 -9.16 11.89
C LEU A 449 13.54 -8.67 13.29
N ARG A 450 12.45 -7.90 13.46
CA ARG A 450 11.94 -7.50 14.77
C ARG A 450 10.79 -8.41 15.17
N CYS A 451 10.98 -9.20 16.22
CA CYS A 451 10.01 -10.20 16.64
C CYS A 451 9.92 -10.22 18.16
N PHE A 452 8.71 -10.02 18.68
CA PHE A 452 8.42 -10.10 20.11
C PHE A 452 7.46 -11.26 20.38
N PRO A 453 7.60 -11.97 21.52
CA PRO A 453 6.59 -12.93 21.94
C PRO A 453 5.25 -12.22 22.13
N THR A 454 4.25 -12.54 21.30
CA THR A 454 2.92 -11.95 21.45
C THR A 454 2.14 -12.63 22.58
N SER A 455 1.42 -11.86 23.40
CA SER A 455 0.55 -12.41 24.46
C SER A 455 -0.63 -13.23 23.93
N ARG A 456 -1.01 -13.06 22.65
CA ARG A 456 -2.02 -13.89 21.97
C ARG A 456 -1.53 -15.32 21.68
N ASN A 457 -0.22 -15.61 21.78
CA ASN A 457 0.35 -16.94 21.57
C ASN A 457 0.24 -17.90 22.77
N LEU A 458 -0.53 -17.56 23.82
CA LEU A 458 -0.74 -18.47 24.97
C LEU A 458 -1.52 -19.77 24.64
N ARG A 459 -2.00 -19.94 23.40
CA ARG A 459 -2.67 -21.17 22.94
C ARG A 459 -1.82 -22.08 22.05
N SER A 460 -0.62 -21.69 21.64
CA SER A 460 0.32 -22.59 20.97
C SER A 460 1.47 -22.92 21.92
N SER A 461 1.67 -24.21 22.19
CA SER A 461 2.72 -24.75 23.06
C SER A 461 4.13 -24.64 22.46
N VAL A 462 4.35 -23.72 21.51
CA VAL A 462 5.64 -23.48 20.85
C VAL A 462 6.11 -22.09 21.25
N LYS A 463 7.19 -22.01 22.04
CA LYS A 463 7.89 -20.77 22.37
C LYS A 463 8.18 -19.95 21.10
N GLY A 464 7.46 -18.85 20.91
CA GLY A 464 7.92 -17.60 20.29
C GLY A 464 8.76 -17.65 19.01
N ILE A 465 8.57 -18.61 18.11
CA ILE A 465 9.21 -18.55 16.79
C ILE A 465 8.41 -17.57 15.94
N ALA A 466 9.09 -16.52 15.46
CA ALA A 466 8.51 -15.59 14.51
C ALA A 466 7.98 -16.33 13.28
N LYS A 467 6.79 -15.98 12.81
CA LYS A 467 6.27 -16.49 11.52
C LYS A 467 7.27 -16.08 10.44
N ALA A 468 7.93 -17.06 9.80
CA ALA A 468 8.80 -16.80 8.66
C ALA A 468 7.97 -16.14 7.54
N ARG A 469 8.53 -15.11 6.90
CA ARG A 469 7.87 -14.36 5.83
C ARG A 469 8.83 -14.09 4.67
N PRO A 470 8.35 -13.81 3.45
CA PRO A 470 6.95 -13.90 3.01
C PRO A 470 6.36 -15.31 3.18
N ASP A 471 5.03 -15.41 3.28
CA ASP A 471 4.33 -16.69 3.48
C ASP A 471 4.41 -17.58 2.24
N ILE A 472 4.39 -16.94 1.07
CA ILE A 472 4.45 -17.58 -0.25
C ILE A 472 5.25 -16.71 -1.21
N LEU A 473 5.87 -17.35 -2.18
CA LEU A 473 6.51 -16.69 -3.31
C LEU A 473 5.71 -16.94 -4.58
N ALA A 474 5.51 -15.92 -5.40
CA ALA A 474 4.86 -16.04 -6.70
C ALA A 474 5.58 -15.21 -7.76
N ILE A 475 5.33 -15.54 -9.03
CA ILE A 475 6.00 -14.89 -10.15
C ILE A 475 5.67 -13.40 -10.18
N SER A 476 6.70 -12.57 -10.26
CA SER A 476 6.61 -11.11 -10.37
C SER A 476 7.31 -10.56 -11.62
N ASP A 477 8.18 -11.37 -12.21
CA ASP A 477 8.88 -11.09 -13.47
C ASP A 477 8.87 -12.35 -14.34
N GLU A 478 8.68 -12.18 -15.66
CA GLU A 478 8.65 -13.33 -16.57
C GLU A 478 10.02 -14.02 -16.68
N SER A 479 11.10 -13.25 -16.84
CA SER A 479 12.47 -13.77 -16.84
C SER A 479 13.49 -12.65 -16.58
N PRO A 480 14.78 -12.96 -16.34
CA PRO A 480 15.81 -11.92 -16.24
C PRO A 480 15.99 -11.10 -17.54
N ALA A 481 15.73 -11.69 -18.70
CA ALA A 481 15.82 -11.01 -20.00
C ALA A 481 14.58 -10.17 -20.32
N GLU A 482 13.47 -10.47 -19.67
CA GLU A 482 12.18 -9.86 -19.90
C GLU A 482 11.50 -9.56 -18.55
N PRO A 483 11.97 -8.52 -17.82
CA PRO A 483 11.43 -8.17 -16.52
C PRO A 483 9.95 -7.73 -16.61
N GLY A 484 9.24 -8.02 -15.54
CA GLY A 484 7.83 -7.73 -15.33
C GLY A 484 6.88 -8.76 -15.94
N LEU A 485 5.64 -8.73 -15.47
CA LEU A 485 4.54 -9.47 -16.08
C LEU A 485 3.76 -8.56 -17.02
N ALA A 486 3.31 -9.10 -18.15
CA ALA A 486 2.42 -8.39 -19.07
C ALA A 486 0.98 -8.43 -18.55
N ALA A 487 0.31 -7.28 -18.56
CA ALA A 487 -1.11 -7.16 -18.23
C ALA A 487 -1.74 -5.91 -18.90
N ALA A 488 -3.05 -5.74 -18.70
CA ALA A 488 -3.82 -4.63 -19.22
C ALA A 488 -3.24 -3.27 -18.84
N ALA A 489 -3.21 -2.36 -19.83
CA ALA A 489 -3.05 -0.93 -19.60
C ALA A 489 -4.44 -0.32 -19.32
N VAL A 490 -4.55 1.01 -19.20
CA VAL A 490 -5.88 1.66 -19.07
C VAL A 490 -6.72 1.42 -20.33
N ILE A 491 -6.08 1.45 -21.50
CA ILE A 491 -6.65 1.13 -22.80
C ILE A 491 -5.78 0.06 -23.45
N GLY A 492 -6.39 -1.06 -23.81
CA GLY A 492 -5.73 -2.16 -24.50
C GLY A 492 -4.73 -2.96 -23.64
N TYR A 493 -3.97 -3.80 -24.33
CA TYR A 493 -2.99 -4.71 -23.76
C TYR A 493 -1.58 -4.21 -24.10
N GLY A 494 -0.65 -4.22 -23.15
CA GLY A 494 0.74 -3.83 -23.45
C GLY A 494 1.51 -3.13 -22.35
N SER A 495 1.09 -3.22 -21.09
CA SER A 495 1.92 -2.75 -19.98
C SER A 495 2.66 -3.93 -19.34
N ARG A 496 3.94 -3.73 -19.01
CA ARG A 496 4.73 -4.68 -18.21
C ARG A 496 5.21 -4.01 -16.94
N LEU A 497 4.91 -4.61 -15.79
CA LEU A 497 5.34 -4.12 -14.48
C LEU A 497 6.05 -5.21 -13.70
N SER A 498 7.11 -4.82 -13.00
CA SER A 498 7.84 -5.64 -12.02
C SER A 498 7.48 -5.23 -10.60
N GLY A 499 7.49 -6.17 -9.67
CA GLY A 499 7.28 -5.90 -8.25
C GLY A 499 6.46 -6.96 -7.55
N THR A 500 6.58 -7.02 -6.23
CA THR A 500 5.82 -7.96 -5.38
C THR A 500 4.31 -7.75 -5.45
N SER A 501 3.82 -6.56 -5.86
CA SER A 501 2.40 -6.33 -6.20
C SER A 501 1.87 -7.28 -7.26
N MET A 502 2.69 -7.64 -8.25
CA MET A 502 2.32 -8.55 -9.34
C MET A 502 2.23 -9.98 -8.80
N ALA A 503 3.17 -10.38 -7.95
CA ALA A 503 3.11 -11.66 -7.25
C ALA A 503 1.88 -11.77 -6.34
N ALA A 504 1.54 -10.71 -5.59
CA ALA A 504 0.34 -10.66 -4.77
C ALA A 504 -0.95 -10.80 -5.61
N ALA A 505 -1.00 -10.18 -6.80
CA ALA A 505 -2.11 -10.34 -7.74
C ALA A 505 -2.24 -11.79 -8.23
N VAL A 506 -1.12 -12.45 -8.56
CA VAL A 506 -1.09 -13.86 -8.95
C VAL A 506 -1.65 -14.76 -7.84
N VAL A 507 -1.22 -14.56 -6.59
CA VAL A 507 -1.74 -15.32 -5.44
C VAL A 507 -3.21 -15.00 -5.18
N THR A 508 -3.63 -13.75 -5.34
CA THR A 508 -5.03 -13.35 -5.23
C THR A 508 -5.89 -14.16 -6.19
N ARG A 509 -5.47 -14.32 -7.46
CA ARG A 509 -6.16 -15.17 -8.43
C ARG A 509 -6.30 -16.61 -7.95
N MET A 510 -5.23 -17.19 -7.42
CA MET A 510 -5.22 -18.57 -6.94
C MET A 510 -6.20 -18.76 -5.77
N LEU A 511 -6.18 -17.85 -4.79
CA LEU A 511 -7.07 -17.89 -3.62
C LEU A 511 -8.55 -17.70 -3.99
N VAL A 512 -8.84 -16.81 -4.95
CA VAL A 512 -10.21 -16.64 -5.47
C VAL A 512 -10.72 -17.94 -6.09
N ALA A 513 -9.87 -18.64 -6.84
CA ALA A 513 -10.26 -19.88 -7.48
C ALA A 513 -10.46 -21.05 -6.52
N GLU A 514 -9.64 -21.14 -5.47
CA GLU A 514 -9.81 -22.14 -4.40
C GLU A 514 -11.18 -22.03 -3.74
N LYS A 515 -11.69 -20.79 -3.57
CA LYS A 515 -13.01 -20.50 -2.99
C LYS A 515 -14.20 -20.82 -3.90
N ARG A 516 -13.97 -21.33 -5.13
CA ARG A 516 -15.03 -21.81 -6.03
C ARG A 516 -15.39 -23.27 -5.81
N ILE A 517 -14.51 -24.03 -5.17
CA ILE A 517 -14.65 -25.46 -4.86
C ILE A 517 -15.37 -25.58 -3.51
#